data_AF-A0A7X9DR51-F1
#
_entry.id   AF-A0A7X9DR51-F1
#
_cell.length_a   1.000
_cell.length_b   1.000
_cell.length_c   1.000
_cell.angle_alpha   90.00
_cell.angle_beta   90.00
_cell.angle_gamma   90.00
#
_symmetry.space_group_name_H-M   'P 1'
#
loop_
_entity.id
_entity.type
_entity.pdbx_description
1 polymer ?
#
loop_
_entity_poly.entity_id
_entity_poly.type
_entity_poly.pdbx_seq_one_letter_code
_entity_poly.pdbx_strand_id
1 'polypeptide(L)'
;MKYVSYVLFFLLSCMLTQSPLHSQNLLKKLKDKAEDKVVNKVFGEDNSGTSTGTSSGTAASSGTQTGQGRMQNTSGGGLVSTPPDVKKNLAAASSAFKSGNYGEARYSARQALLGVEMEMGKKVLASLPQKVDGLDADPSQDRVTSTGIGFVGLAMERTYRSDAKELHILVNNDALMLSSVNLYLNAGYVSTDEPGKKVIQFQNYKALLSYDDASGYTLNVPFGQSSMFSVQGINYSSEDAFMAAAGQFDIEKIKKGLGEK
;
A
#
# COMPACT_ATOMS: atom_id res chain seq x y z
N MET A 1 -37.54 -47.30 -1.41
CA MET A 1 -36.35 -46.81 -0.68
C MET A 1 -35.38 -45.98 -1.52
N LYS A 2 -35.23 -46.19 -2.84
CA LYS A 2 -34.27 -45.41 -3.66
C LYS A 2 -34.68 -43.94 -3.86
N TYR A 3 -35.97 -43.62 -3.98
CA TYR A 3 -36.45 -42.24 -4.17
C TYR A 3 -36.44 -41.36 -2.91
N VAL A 4 -36.52 -41.95 -1.72
CA VAL A 4 -36.40 -41.21 -0.45
C VAL A 4 -34.96 -40.75 -0.21
N SER A 5 -33.98 -41.53 -0.68
CA SER A 5 -32.56 -41.18 -0.59
C SER A 5 -32.17 -40.03 -1.51
N TYR A 6 -32.77 -39.92 -2.71
CA TYR A 6 -32.51 -38.81 -3.63
C TYR A 6 -33.18 -37.50 -3.18
N VAL A 7 -34.36 -37.56 -2.58
CA VAL A 7 -35.03 -36.37 -2.02
C VAL A 7 -34.26 -35.82 -0.81
N LEU A 8 -33.69 -36.69 0.03
CA LEU A 8 -32.86 -36.29 1.16
C LEU A 8 -31.51 -35.69 0.71
N PHE A 9 -30.90 -36.21 -0.35
CA PHE A 9 -29.67 -35.64 -0.93
C PHE A 9 -29.91 -34.30 -1.64
N PHE A 10 -31.08 -34.12 -2.28
CA PHE A 10 -31.44 -32.87 -2.94
C PHE A 10 -31.81 -31.76 -1.92
N LEU A 11 -32.46 -32.12 -0.80
CA LEU A 11 -32.74 -31.19 0.30
C LEU A 11 -31.47 -30.78 1.08
N LEU A 12 -30.47 -31.66 1.18
CA LEU A 12 -29.19 -31.36 1.83
C LEU A 12 -28.29 -30.48 0.94
N SER A 13 -28.41 -30.59 -0.39
CA SER A 13 -27.65 -29.75 -1.34
C SER A 13 -28.19 -28.33 -1.49
N CYS A 14 -29.48 -28.08 -1.19
CA CYS A 14 -30.09 -26.74 -1.23
C CYS A 14 -29.86 -25.91 0.06
N MET A 15 -29.27 -26.49 1.11
CA MET A 15 -28.93 -25.80 2.36
C MET A 15 -27.48 -25.28 2.41
N LEU A 16 -26.69 -25.47 1.34
CA LEU A 16 -25.29 -25.01 1.26
C LEU A 16 -25.07 -23.80 0.34
N THR A 17 -26.13 -23.23 -0.25
CA THR A 17 -26.01 -22.11 -1.21
C THR A 17 -26.68 -20.81 -0.75
N GLN A 18 -26.87 -20.59 0.54
CA GLN A 18 -27.32 -19.30 1.07
C GLN A 18 -26.57 -18.90 2.35
N SER A 19 -25.41 -18.25 2.18
CA SER A 19 -25.04 -17.05 2.97
C SER A 19 -23.65 -16.53 2.59
N PRO A 20 -23.57 -15.30 2.05
CA PRO A 20 -22.38 -14.47 2.24
C PRO A 20 -22.81 -13.17 2.91
N LEU A 21 -23.05 -13.18 4.23
CA LEU A 21 -23.27 -11.92 4.98
C LEU A 21 -23.07 -11.99 6.50
N HIS A 22 -22.69 -13.14 7.10
CA HIS A 22 -22.57 -13.25 8.57
C HIS A 22 -21.19 -13.69 9.10
N SER A 23 -20.27 -14.18 8.27
CA SER A 23 -18.92 -14.58 8.73
C SER A 23 -17.91 -13.42 8.83
N GLN A 24 -18.13 -12.32 8.08
CA GLN A 24 -17.25 -11.14 8.14
C GLN A 24 -17.37 -10.38 9.46
N ASN A 25 -18.58 -10.29 10.04
CA ASN A 25 -18.78 -9.62 11.33
C ASN A 25 -18.20 -10.42 12.51
N LEU A 26 -18.16 -11.75 12.42
CA LEU A 26 -17.58 -12.58 13.48
C LEU A 26 -16.04 -12.56 13.44
N LEU A 27 -15.44 -12.63 12.25
CA LEU A 27 -13.99 -12.47 12.07
C LEU A 27 -13.51 -11.07 12.44
N LYS A 28 -14.29 -10.03 12.11
CA LYS A 28 -14.00 -8.65 12.54
C LYS A 28 -14.10 -8.51 14.06
N LYS A 29 -15.14 -9.05 14.69
CA LYS A 29 -15.27 -9.06 16.16
C LYS A 29 -14.17 -9.87 16.86
N LEU A 30 -13.66 -10.93 16.24
CA LEU A 30 -12.53 -11.72 16.77
C LEU A 30 -11.20 -10.98 16.61
N LYS A 31 -10.98 -10.30 15.48
CA LYS A 31 -9.83 -9.44 15.25
C LYS A 31 -9.82 -8.25 16.20
N ASP A 32 -10.95 -7.56 16.34
CA ASP A 32 -11.10 -6.42 17.25
C ASP A 32 -10.87 -6.85 18.71
N LYS A 33 -11.40 -8.01 19.15
CA LYS A 33 -11.10 -8.56 20.50
C LYS A 33 -9.64 -9.00 20.68
N ALA A 34 -8.95 -9.42 19.62
CA ALA A 34 -7.55 -9.81 19.69
C ALA A 34 -6.64 -8.58 19.76
N GLU A 35 -6.94 -7.55 18.97
CA GLU A 35 -6.24 -6.25 19.01
C GLU A 35 -6.46 -5.55 20.35
N ASP A 36 -7.70 -5.49 20.88
CA ASP A 36 -7.98 -4.89 22.20
C ASP A 36 -7.26 -5.63 23.34
N LYS A 37 -7.18 -6.96 23.29
CA LYS A 37 -6.43 -7.73 24.30
C LYS A 37 -4.92 -7.52 24.22
N VAL A 38 -4.38 -7.31 23.02
CA VAL A 38 -2.95 -7.03 22.83
C VAL A 38 -2.63 -5.61 23.28
N VAL A 39 -3.47 -4.63 22.96
CA VAL A 39 -3.31 -3.23 23.37
C VAL A 39 -3.42 -3.10 24.90
N ASN A 40 -4.43 -3.71 25.53
CA ASN A 40 -4.58 -3.67 27.00
C ASN A 40 -3.45 -4.39 27.73
N LYS A 41 -2.88 -5.45 27.14
CA LYS A 41 -1.75 -6.19 27.74
C LYS A 41 -0.42 -5.45 27.61
N VAL A 42 -0.27 -4.57 26.61
CA VAL A 42 0.97 -3.81 26.37
C VAL A 42 0.95 -2.45 27.05
N PHE A 43 -0.21 -1.82 27.24
CA PHE A 43 -0.30 -0.43 27.70
C PHE A 43 -0.90 -0.21 29.09
N GLY A 44 -1.42 -1.24 29.77
CA GLY A 44 -2.02 -1.08 31.09
C GLY A 44 -3.37 -0.37 31.02
N GLU A 45 -4.33 -0.81 31.84
CA GLU A 45 -5.66 -0.21 31.93
C GLU A 45 -5.58 1.18 32.56
N ASP A 46 -5.43 2.22 31.74
CA ASP A 46 -5.74 3.58 32.15
C ASP A 46 -6.85 4.17 31.27
N ASN A 47 -7.98 4.41 31.93
CA ASN A 47 -9.18 5.03 31.40
C ASN A 47 -8.86 6.38 30.74
N SER A 48 -9.00 6.45 29.41
CA SER A 48 -9.40 7.70 28.75
C SER A 48 -10.33 7.38 27.58
N GLY A 49 -11.58 7.82 27.71
CA GLY A 49 -12.56 7.70 26.65
C GLY A 49 -12.11 8.52 25.45
N THR A 50 -11.95 7.87 24.30
CA THR A 50 -11.96 8.53 23.01
C THR A 50 -12.70 7.61 22.05
N SER A 51 -13.97 7.95 21.81
CA SER A 51 -14.80 7.35 20.78
C SER A 51 -14.17 7.62 19.41
N THR A 52 -13.44 6.63 18.90
CA THR A 52 -12.94 6.64 17.53
C THR A 52 -14.06 6.16 16.62
N GLY A 53 -14.59 7.08 15.81
CA GLY A 53 -15.62 6.79 14.82
C GLY A 53 -15.09 5.87 13.72
N THR A 54 -15.63 4.65 13.69
CA THR A 54 -15.43 3.69 12.61
C THR A 54 -16.17 4.16 11.36
N SER A 55 -15.45 4.71 10.38
CA SER A 55 -15.95 4.90 9.01
C SER A 55 -15.85 3.59 8.24
N SER A 56 -16.90 2.77 8.30
CA SER A 56 -17.08 1.62 7.43
C SER A 56 -17.74 2.07 6.12
N GLY A 57 -16.95 2.19 5.05
CA GLY A 57 -17.47 2.24 3.69
C GLY A 57 -17.93 0.85 3.28
N THR A 58 -19.23 0.66 3.13
CA THR A 58 -19.82 -0.54 2.51
C THR A 58 -20.52 -0.13 1.23
N ALA A 59 -20.20 -0.88 0.18
CA ALA A 59 -20.68 -0.72 -1.18
C ALA A 59 -22.21 -0.73 -1.30
N ALA A 60 -22.67 -0.04 -2.34
CA ALA A 60 -24.05 0.24 -2.69
C ALA A 60 -24.97 -0.99 -2.69
N SER A 61 -26.02 -0.92 -1.88
CA SER A 61 -27.25 -1.69 -2.06
C SER A 61 -28.34 -0.71 -2.47
N SER A 62 -28.88 -0.93 -3.67
CA SER A 62 -30.02 -0.21 -4.23
C SER A 62 -31.27 -0.46 -3.38
N GLY A 63 -31.68 0.55 -2.63
CA GLY A 63 -32.92 0.54 -1.85
C GLY A 63 -33.45 1.95 -1.69
N THR A 64 -34.42 2.32 -2.51
CA THR A 64 -35.16 3.58 -2.40
C THR A 64 -35.95 3.60 -1.10
N GLN A 65 -35.43 4.29 -0.07
CA GLN A 65 -36.19 4.69 1.09
C GLN A 65 -35.99 6.19 1.35
N THR A 66 -37.04 6.94 1.05
CA THR A 66 -37.23 8.35 1.38
C THR A 66 -37.36 8.51 2.90
N GLY A 67 -36.26 8.88 3.54
CA GLY A 67 -36.18 9.26 4.95
C GLY A 67 -35.66 10.69 5.10
N GLN A 68 -36.45 11.53 5.77
CA GLN A 68 -36.18 12.92 6.10
C GLN A 68 -34.76 13.18 6.64
N GLY A 69 -33.98 13.98 5.90
CA GLY A 69 -33.40 15.21 6.45
C GLY A 69 -31.99 15.21 7.05
N ARG A 70 -31.05 14.34 6.65
CA ARG A 70 -29.62 14.65 6.84
C ARG A 70 -29.09 15.38 5.60
N MET A 71 -28.67 16.64 5.76
CA MET A 71 -28.04 17.41 4.70
C MET A 71 -26.80 16.65 4.22
N GLN A 72 -26.79 16.29 2.94
CA GLN A 72 -25.62 15.69 2.31
C GLN A 72 -24.62 16.81 2.02
N ASN A 73 -23.34 16.51 2.19
CA ASN A 73 -22.31 17.46 1.80
C ASN A 73 -22.31 17.59 0.27
N THR A 74 -22.81 18.71 -0.22
CA THR A 74 -22.82 19.08 -1.64
C THR A 74 -21.79 20.18 -1.96
N SER A 75 -21.03 20.62 -0.95
CA SER A 75 -20.04 21.68 -1.10
C SER A 75 -18.92 21.55 -0.04
N GLY A 76 -17.68 21.63 -0.48
CA GLY A 76 -16.51 21.59 0.37
C GLY A 76 -15.25 21.40 -0.47
N GLY A 77 -14.19 22.15 -0.16
CA GLY A 77 -12.92 22.08 -0.89
C GLY A 77 -12.03 20.87 -0.53
N GLY A 78 -12.54 19.94 0.28
CA GLY A 78 -11.76 18.83 0.81
C GLY A 78 -10.70 19.28 1.83
N LEU A 79 -9.73 18.40 2.08
CA LEU A 79 -8.57 18.69 2.94
C LEU A 79 -7.39 19.11 2.06
N VAL A 80 -6.77 20.24 2.39
CA VAL A 80 -5.51 20.64 1.75
C VAL A 80 -4.36 19.87 2.38
N SER A 81 -3.68 19.05 1.60
CA SER A 81 -2.47 18.33 2.04
C SER A 81 -1.23 19.11 1.63
N THR A 82 -0.61 19.80 2.58
CA THR A 82 0.71 20.40 2.41
C THR A 82 1.70 19.69 3.33
N PRO A 83 2.94 19.41 2.86
CA PRO A 83 3.96 18.85 3.73
C PRO A 83 4.14 19.72 4.99
N PRO A 84 4.26 19.12 6.18
CA PRO A 84 4.59 19.88 7.38
C PRO A 84 5.91 20.65 7.20
N ASP A 85 5.97 21.88 7.70
CA ASP A 85 7.21 22.66 7.71
C ASP A 85 8.22 22.00 8.66
N VAL A 86 9.29 21.45 8.09
CA VAL A 86 10.33 20.72 8.82
C VAL A 86 10.99 21.60 9.88
N LYS A 87 11.38 22.83 9.53
CA LYS A 87 12.13 23.72 10.43
C LYS A 87 11.27 24.16 11.61
N LYS A 88 10.02 24.53 11.34
CA LYS A 88 9.06 24.91 12.37
C LYS A 88 8.82 23.78 13.36
N ASN A 89 8.59 22.57 12.87
CA ASN A 89 8.30 21.40 13.71
C ASN A 89 9.52 20.95 14.52
N LEU A 90 10.74 21.06 13.98
CA LEU A 90 11.98 20.80 14.75
C LEU A 90 12.16 21.81 15.89
N ALA A 91 11.89 23.10 15.64
CA ALA A 91 11.97 24.13 16.66
C ALA A 91 10.94 23.90 17.79
N ALA A 92 9.70 23.55 17.41
CA ALA A 92 8.63 23.21 18.35
C ALA A 92 8.99 21.98 19.20
N ALA A 93 9.51 20.92 18.57
CA ALA A 93 9.96 19.72 19.25
C ALA A 93 11.06 20.01 20.29
N SER A 94 12.06 20.81 19.92
CA SER A 94 13.15 21.22 20.81
C SER A 94 12.64 22.03 22.01
N SER A 95 11.73 22.98 21.77
CA SER A 95 11.14 23.79 22.83
C SER A 95 10.32 22.95 23.81
N ALA A 96 9.44 22.08 23.30
CA ALA A 96 8.61 21.20 24.12
C ALA A 96 9.43 20.20 24.94
N PHE A 97 10.52 19.69 24.37
CA PHE A 97 11.43 18.78 25.09
C PHE A 97 12.09 19.49 26.27
N LYS A 98 12.60 20.72 26.08
CA LYS A 98 13.23 21.51 27.15
C LYS A 98 12.27 21.86 28.28
N SER A 99 10.99 22.01 27.99
CA SER A 99 9.96 22.28 29.01
C SER A 99 9.37 21.02 29.64
N GLY A 100 9.89 19.82 29.35
CA GLY A 100 9.39 18.55 29.87
C GLY A 100 8.06 18.08 29.26
N ASN A 101 7.57 18.74 28.20
CA ASN A 101 6.35 18.34 27.49
C ASN A 101 6.69 17.30 26.41
N TYR A 102 6.94 16.07 26.84
CA TYR A 102 7.41 15.01 25.94
C TYR A 102 6.36 14.57 24.90
N GLY A 103 5.06 14.72 25.19
CA GLY A 103 3.99 14.42 24.24
C GLY A 103 4.06 15.33 23.01
N GLU A 104 4.13 16.64 23.25
CA GLU A 104 4.27 17.64 22.18
C GLU A 104 5.62 17.51 21.47
N ALA A 105 6.70 17.26 22.22
CA ALA A 105 8.02 17.04 21.64
C ALA A 105 8.00 15.88 20.63
N ARG A 106 7.37 14.76 21.00
CA ARG A 106 7.23 13.58 20.14
C ARG A 106 6.34 13.86 18.93
N TYR A 107 5.22 14.54 19.11
CA TYR A 107 4.31 14.89 18.02
C TYR A 107 4.98 15.80 16.99
N SER A 108 5.57 16.91 17.44
CA SER A 108 6.30 17.85 16.60
C SER A 108 7.48 17.18 15.86
N ALA A 109 8.23 16.30 16.53
CA ALA A 109 9.32 15.55 15.88
C ALA A 109 8.81 14.65 14.74
N ARG A 110 7.65 14.00 14.91
CA ARG A 110 7.02 13.19 13.86
C ARG A 110 6.54 14.03 12.69
N GLN A 111 5.99 15.21 12.95
CA GLN A 111 5.59 16.13 11.88
C GLN A 111 6.80 16.60 11.07
N ALA A 112 7.94 16.86 11.73
CA ALA A 112 9.18 17.18 11.03
C ALA A 112 9.66 16.02 10.14
N LEU A 113 9.64 14.79 10.65
CA LEU A 113 10.01 13.59 9.87
C LEU A 113 9.10 13.42 8.65
N LEU A 114 7.78 13.52 8.84
CA LEU A 114 6.80 13.48 7.76
C LEU A 114 7.11 14.55 6.69
N GLY A 115 7.45 15.78 7.10
CA GLY A 115 7.85 16.83 6.17
C GLY A 115 9.07 16.45 5.31
N VAL A 116 10.11 15.87 5.93
CA VAL A 116 11.31 15.39 5.23
C VAL A 116 10.97 14.28 4.24
N GLU A 117 10.20 13.29 4.67
CA GLU A 117 9.78 12.15 3.84
C GLU A 117 8.95 12.60 2.63
N MET A 118 8.03 13.55 2.83
CA MET A 118 7.23 14.13 1.76
C MET A 118 8.08 14.92 0.76
N GLU A 119 9.07 15.69 1.22
CA GLU A 119 10.02 16.38 0.34
C GLU A 119 10.89 15.41 -0.46
N MET A 120 11.39 14.36 0.18
CA MET A 120 12.15 13.30 -0.48
C MET A 120 11.31 12.61 -1.55
N GLY A 121 10.08 12.21 -1.22
CA GLY A 121 9.20 11.53 -2.16
C GLY A 121 8.85 12.38 -3.38
N LYS A 122 8.58 13.68 -3.18
CA LYS A 122 8.36 14.62 -4.29
C LYS A 122 9.58 14.75 -5.20
N LYS A 123 10.79 14.78 -4.64
CA LYS A 123 12.03 14.85 -5.42
C LYS A 123 12.25 13.58 -6.25
N VAL A 124 11.99 12.41 -5.66
CA VAL A 124 12.07 11.12 -6.38
C VAL A 124 11.05 11.10 -7.52
N LEU A 125 9.78 11.42 -7.26
CA LEU A 125 8.74 11.49 -8.28
C LEU A 125 9.09 12.48 -9.41
N ALA A 126 9.59 13.67 -9.07
CA ALA A 126 10.06 14.64 -10.07
C ALA A 126 11.24 14.14 -10.91
N SER A 127 12.00 13.17 -10.39
CA SER A 127 13.14 12.57 -11.08
C SER A 127 12.76 11.45 -12.05
N LEU A 128 11.57 10.85 -11.89
CA LEU A 128 11.03 9.81 -12.78
C LEU A 128 10.71 10.40 -14.16
N PRO A 129 10.73 9.58 -15.23
CA PRO A 129 10.38 10.02 -16.57
C PRO A 129 8.98 10.67 -16.64
N GLN A 130 8.79 11.61 -17.58
CA GLN A 130 7.45 12.14 -17.90
C GLN A 130 6.68 11.24 -18.85
N LYS A 131 7.40 10.41 -19.62
CA LYS A 131 6.85 9.43 -20.54
C LYS A 131 7.62 8.12 -20.44
N VAL A 132 6.90 7.00 -20.52
CA VAL A 132 7.48 5.65 -20.58
C VAL A 132 6.68 4.83 -21.59
N ASP A 133 7.36 4.21 -22.56
CA ASP A 133 6.70 3.43 -23.62
C ASP A 133 5.53 4.18 -24.32
N GLY A 134 5.70 5.49 -24.52
CA GLY A 134 4.68 6.36 -25.09
C GLY A 134 3.51 6.72 -24.16
N LEU A 135 3.45 6.16 -22.96
CA LEU A 135 2.47 6.50 -21.92
C LEU A 135 2.87 7.79 -21.21
N ASP A 136 1.93 8.71 -21.06
CA ASP A 136 2.10 9.91 -20.25
C ASP A 136 1.99 9.57 -18.76
N ALA A 137 2.84 10.19 -17.95
CA ALA A 137 2.65 10.19 -16.50
C ALA A 137 1.30 10.84 -16.15
N ASP A 138 0.66 10.36 -15.09
CA ASP A 138 -0.53 10.97 -14.49
C ASP A 138 -0.17 11.55 -13.11
N PRO A 139 0.36 12.80 -13.04
CA PRO A 139 0.73 13.41 -11.77
C PRO A 139 -0.45 13.63 -10.82
N SER A 140 -1.70 13.53 -11.30
CA SER A 140 -2.87 13.64 -10.43
C SER A 140 -3.03 12.41 -9.53
N GLN A 141 -2.43 11.28 -9.93
CA GLN A 141 -2.41 10.02 -9.19
C GLN A 141 -1.11 9.83 -8.42
N ASP A 142 -0.15 10.77 -8.53
CA ASP A 142 1.07 10.72 -7.74
C ASP A 142 0.73 10.72 -6.25
N ARG A 143 1.27 9.73 -5.53
CA ARG A 143 1.09 9.63 -4.09
C ARG A 143 2.42 9.54 -3.39
N VAL A 144 2.56 10.33 -2.34
CA VAL A 144 3.65 10.19 -1.36
C VAL A 144 2.99 9.92 -0.02
N THR A 145 3.23 8.73 0.50
CA THR A 145 2.66 8.28 1.78
C THR A 145 3.81 8.01 2.73
N SER A 146 3.78 8.65 3.90
CA SER A 146 4.58 8.23 5.05
C SER A 146 3.65 7.55 6.03
N THR A 147 3.92 6.27 6.30
CA THR A 147 3.13 5.45 7.23
C THR A 147 3.63 5.55 8.68
N GLY A 148 4.59 6.43 8.96
CA GLY A 148 5.11 6.69 10.31
C GLY A 148 5.92 5.54 10.89
N ILE A 149 6.19 5.61 12.20
CA ILE A 149 7.12 4.73 12.94
C ILE A 149 6.63 3.26 12.87
N GLY A 150 7.23 2.46 11.97
CA GLY A 150 6.87 1.07 11.65
C GLY A 150 7.66 0.52 10.44
N PHE A 151 7.17 -0.56 9.83
CA PHE A 151 7.87 -1.34 8.77
C PHE A 151 8.00 -0.66 7.40
N VAL A 152 7.22 0.40 7.13
CA VAL A 152 7.27 1.20 5.90
C VAL A 152 7.39 2.67 6.30
N GLY A 153 8.48 3.34 5.93
CA GLY A 153 8.70 4.76 6.27
C GLY A 153 8.16 5.72 5.20
N LEU A 154 8.19 5.31 3.94
CA LEU A 154 7.91 6.12 2.78
C LEU A 154 7.52 5.22 1.61
N ALA A 155 6.39 5.51 0.99
CA ALA A 155 5.94 4.92 -0.27
C ALA A 155 5.64 6.05 -1.27
N MET A 156 6.11 5.89 -2.50
CA MET A 156 5.91 6.81 -3.60
C MET A 156 5.30 6.03 -4.76
N GLU A 157 4.21 6.55 -5.31
CA GLU A 157 3.52 5.92 -6.42
C GLU A 157 3.38 6.89 -7.59
N ARG A 158 3.52 6.37 -8.80
CA ARG A 158 3.19 7.07 -10.05
C ARG A 158 2.59 6.10 -11.05
N THR A 159 1.54 6.55 -11.73
CA THR A 159 0.92 5.83 -12.83
C THR A 159 1.27 6.49 -14.17
N TYR A 160 1.57 5.68 -15.18
CA TYR A 160 1.61 6.06 -16.58
C TYR A 160 0.49 5.31 -17.28
N ARG A 161 -0.37 6.00 -18.03
CA ARG A 161 -1.56 5.35 -18.59
C ARG A 161 -2.00 5.94 -19.92
N SER A 162 -2.62 5.07 -20.72
CA SER A 162 -3.51 5.38 -21.83
C SER A 162 -4.81 4.58 -21.68
N ASP A 163 -5.76 4.70 -22.60
CA ASP A 163 -7.00 3.92 -22.56
C ASP A 163 -6.79 2.40 -22.68
N ALA A 164 -5.63 1.96 -23.20
CA ALA A 164 -5.36 0.55 -23.49
C ALA A 164 -4.29 -0.10 -22.61
N LYS A 165 -3.41 0.69 -21.99
CA LYS A 165 -2.20 0.21 -21.31
C LYS A 165 -1.89 1.07 -20.10
N GLU A 166 -1.44 0.43 -19.02
CA GLU A 166 -1.05 1.09 -17.76
C GLU A 166 0.30 0.55 -17.27
N LEU A 167 1.09 1.43 -16.68
CA LEU A 167 2.31 1.12 -15.96
C LEU A 167 2.26 1.83 -14.60
N HIS A 168 2.21 1.06 -13.51
CA HIS A 168 2.20 1.58 -12.15
C HIS A 168 3.56 1.35 -11.50
N ILE A 169 4.09 2.40 -10.87
CA ILE A 169 5.35 2.38 -10.15
C ILE A 169 5.07 2.55 -8.68
N LEU A 170 5.70 1.71 -7.86
CA LEU A 170 5.79 1.85 -6.42
C LEU A 170 7.27 1.83 -6.02
N VAL A 171 7.71 2.88 -5.35
CA VAL A 171 9.01 2.91 -4.65
C VAL A 171 8.71 2.97 -3.17
N ASN A 172 9.25 2.05 -2.39
CA ASN A 172 9.02 2.02 -0.95
C ASN A 172 10.25 1.58 -0.17
N ASN A 173 10.30 1.93 1.11
CA ASN A 173 11.25 1.37 2.06
C ASN A 173 10.52 0.42 3.03
N ASP A 174 10.03 -0.70 2.49
CA ASP A 174 9.33 -1.73 3.26
C ASP A 174 10.26 -2.90 3.58
N ALA A 175 10.67 -3.00 4.85
CA ALA A 175 11.56 -4.07 5.30
C ALA A 175 10.90 -5.47 5.24
N LEU A 176 9.57 -5.57 5.35
CA LEU A 176 8.85 -6.84 5.27
C LEU A 176 8.75 -7.32 3.82
N MET A 177 8.36 -6.46 2.89
CA MET A 177 8.38 -6.80 1.47
C MET A 177 9.80 -7.11 0.98
N LEU A 178 10.78 -6.33 1.44
CA LEU A 178 12.18 -6.61 1.12
C LEU A 178 12.61 -7.98 1.66
N SER A 179 12.19 -8.36 2.87
CA SER A 179 12.52 -9.67 3.45
C SER A 179 11.91 -10.83 2.66
N SER A 180 10.68 -10.68 2.14
CA SER A 180 10.01 -11.74 1.37
C SER A 180 10.64 -11.89 -0.02
N VAL A 181 10.93 -10.77 -0.68
CA VAL A 181 11.65 -10.79 -1.97
C VAL A 181 13.05 -11.34 -1.79
N ASN A 182 13.79 -10.94 -0.74
CA ASN A 182 15.11 -11.47 -0.45
C ASN A 182 15.08 -12.96 -0.08
N LEU A 183 14.06 -13.44 0.62
CA LEU A 183 13.88 -14.87 0.84
C LEU A 183 13.75 -15.60 -0.49
N TYR A 184 12.98 -15.04 -1.43
CA TYR A 184 12.83 -15.63 -2.76
C TYR A 184 14.12 -15.58 -3.58
N LEU A 185 14.85 -14.46 -3.54
CA LEU A 185 16.12 -14.28 -4.26
C LEU A 185 17.27 -15.13 -3.70
N ASN A 186 17.26 -15.41 -2.40
CA ASN A 186 18.31 -16.15 -1.70
C ASN A 186 17.96 -17.62 -1.43
N ALA A 187 16.69 -17.97 -1.48
CA ALA A 187 16.30 -19.37 -1.58
C ALA A 187 16.88 -19.87 -2.90
N GLY A 188 17.92 -20.70 -2.85
CA GLY A 188 18.48 -21.42 -4.01
C GLY A 188 17.50 -22.43 -4.64
N TYR A 189 16.20 -22.15 -4.53
CA TYR A 189 15.02 -22.97 -4.76
C TYR A 189 13.93 -22.20 -5.51
N VAL A 190 14.25 -21.09 -6.18
CA VAL A 190 13.46 -20.77 -7.38
C VAL A 190 13.83 -21.83 -8.41
N SER A 191 13.27 -23.03 -8.23
CA SER A 191 13.20 -24.02 -9.28
C SER A 191 12.65 -23.27 -10.49
N THR A 192 13.24 -23.47 -11.65
CA THR A 192 12.74 -22.99 -12.95
C THR A 192 11.30 -23.41 -13.27
N ASP A 193 10.62 -24.03 -12.31
CA ASP A 193 9.35 -24.72 -12.39
C ASP A 193 8.22 -24.00 -11.62
N GLU A 194 8.47 -22.91 -10.88
CA GLU A 194 7.36 -22.10 -10.33
C GLU A 194 6.76 -21.26 -11.48
N PRO A 195 5.55 -21.60 -11.96
CA PRO A 195 5.02 -21.00 -13.17
C PRO A 195 4.78 -19.50 -12.96
N GLY A 196 5.21 -18.69 -13.93
CA GLY A 196 4.97 -17.26 -13.93
C GLY A 196 5.91 -16.44 -13.04
N LYS A 197 7.00 -17.01 -12.49
CA LYS A 197 8.02 -16.26 -11.75
C LYS A 197 9.43 -16.63 -12.19
N LYS A 198 10.33 -15.65 -12.18
CA LYS A 198 11.76 -15.88 -12.40
C LYS A 198 12.63 -14.81 -11.78
N VAL A 199 13.83 -15.22 -11.39
CA VAL A 199 14.89 -14.31 -10.93
C VAL A 199 15.69 -13.86 -12.14
N ILE A 200 15.87 -12.55 -12.27
CA ILE A 200 16.64 -11.93 -13.36
C ILE A 200 17.66 -10.95 -12.82
N GLN A 201 18.62 -10.59 -13.67
CA GLN A 201 19.46 -9.42 -13.46
C GLN A 201 18.78 -8.22 -14.14
N PHE A 202 18.44 -7.20 -13.37
CA PHE A 202 17.88 -5.96 -13.88
C PHE A 202 18.80 -4.79 -13.50
N GLN A 203 19.42 -4.18 -14.50
CA GLN A 203 20.54 -3.25 -14.29
C GLN A 203 21.60 -3.92 -13.40
N ASN A 204 21.99 -3.28 -12.29
CA ASN A 204 22.98 -3.83 -11.35
C ASN A 204 22.36 -4.63 -10.19
N TYR A 205 21.05 -4.91 -10.23
CA TYR A 205 20.32 -5.54 -9.14
C TYR A 205 19.76 -6.91 -9.52
N LYS A 206 19.74 -7.83 -8.55
CA LYS A 206 18.92 -9.04 -8.65
C LYS A 206 17.47 -8.66 -8.44
N ALA A 207 16.60 -9.14 -9.32
CA ALA A 207 15.18 -8.78 -9.31
C ALA A 207 14.30 -10.02 -9.47
N LEU A 208 13.09 -9.92 -8.95
CA LEU A 208 12.03 -10.89 -9.15
C LEU A 208 11.06 -10.37 -10.21
N LEU A 209 11.00 -11.05 -11.34
CA LEU A 209 9.99 -10.83 -12.36
C LEU A 209 8.89 -11.88 -12.21
N SER A 210 7.64 -11.42 -12.20
CA SER A 210 6.46 -12.29 -12.18
C SER A 210 5.43 -11.86 -13.22
N TYR A 211 4.60 -12.81 -13.62
CA TYR A 211 3.48 -12.62 -14.53
C TYR A 211 2.24 -13.34 -13.97
N ASP A 212 1.10 -12.67 -14.05
CA ASP A 212 -0.20 -13.19 -13.69
C ASP A 212 -1.25 -12.66 -14.69
N ASP A 213 -2.17 -13.51 -15.15
CA ASP A 213 -3.12 -13.13 -16.21
C ASP A 213 -4.07 -12.00 -15.79
N ALA A 214 -4.35 -11.84 -14.49
CA ALA A 214 -5.24 -10.80 -14.00
C ALA A 214 -4.53 -9.46 -13.80
N SER A 215 -3.24 -9.49 -13.49
CA SER A 215 -2.47 -8.31 -13.02
C SER A 215 -1.27 -7.95 -13.90
N GLY A 216 -0.99 -8.73 -14.94
CA GLY A 216 0.06 -8.50 -15.91
C GLY A 216 1.46 -8.82 -15.37
N TYR A 217 2.46 -8.10 -15.87
CA TYR A 217 3.84 -8.26 -15.43
C TYR A 217 4.12 -7.43 -14.19
N THR A 218 4.91 -7.95 -13.26
CA THR A 218 5.42 -7.22 -12.10
C THR A 218 6.91 -7.48 -11.95
N LEU A 219 7.70 -6.43 -11.86
CA LEU A 219 9.13 -6.49 -11.57
C LEU A 219 9.37 -5.86 -10.20
N ASN A 220 9.97 -6.63 -9.29
CA ASN A 220 10.39 -6.19 -7.97
C ASN A 220 11.92 -6.19 -7.89
N VAL A 221 12.48 -5.01 -7.65
CA VAL A 221 13.91 -4.74 -7.60
C VAL A 221 14.26 -4.24 -6.20
N PRO A 222 14.71 -5.13 -5.31
CA PRO A 222 15.40 -4.72 -4.10
C PRO A 222 16.61 -3.84 -4.42
N PHE A 223 16.71 -2.69 -3.76
CA PHE A 223 17.89 -1.84 -3.86
C PHE A 223 18.24 -1.23 -2.49
N GLY A 224 19.52 -1.04 -2.24
CA GLY A 224 20.02 -0.57 -0.94
C GLY A 224 19.69 -1.52 0.22
N GLN A 225 19.54 -0.97 1.43
CA GLN A 225 19.36 -1.77 2.66
C GLN A 225 17.91 -2.05 2.99
N SER A 226 17.00 -1.15 2.60
CA SER A 226 15.59 -1.19 3.01
C SER A 226 14.62 -0.84 1.90
N SER A 227 15.10 -0.53 0.69
CA SER A 227 14.26 -0.03 -0.39
C SER A 227 13.96 -1.07 -1.46
N MET A 228 12.84 -0.86 -2.13
CA MET A 228 12.40 -1.67 -3.24
C MET A 228 11.75 -0.77 -4.30
N PHE A 229 12.03 -1.09 -5.55
CA PHE A 229 11.38 -0.53 -6.71
C PHE A 229 10.49 -1.63 -7.29
N SER A 230 9.21 -1.36 -7.39
CA SER A 230 8.22 -2.23 -8.01
C SER A 230 7.61 -1.52 -9.21
N VAL A 231 7.53 -2.22 -10.33
CA VAL A 231 6.79 -1.77 -11.52
C VAL A 231 5.83 -2.86 -11.96
N GLN A 232 4.56 -2.48 -12.12
CA GLN A 232 3.51 -3.32 -12.64
C GLN A 232 3.05 -2.81 -13.99
N GLY A 233 3.04 -3.69 -15.00
CA GLY A 233 2.62 -3.38 -16.36
C GLY A 233 1.40 -4.19 -16.76
N ILE A 234 0.29 -3.50 -17.05
CA ILE A 234 -0.97 -4.08 -17.50
C ILE A 234 -1.08 -3.94 -19.02
N ASN A 235 -1.54 -4.99 -19.70
CA ASN A 235 -1.71 -5.06 -21.16
C ASN A 235 -0.41 -4.88 -21.97
N TYR A 236 0.72 -5.35 -21.43
CA TYR A 236 1.94 -5.54 -22.22
C TYR A 236 1.86 -6.86 -22.98
N SER A 237 2.14 -6.84 -24.29
CA SER A 237 2.02 -8.00 -25.16
C SER A 237 3.09 -9.08 -24.93
N SER A 238 4.21 -8.70 -24.33
CA SER A 238 5.33 -9.59 -24.06
C SER A 238 6.18 -9.08 -22.88
N GLU A 239 6.96 -10.00 -22.34
CA GLU A 239 7.97 -9.69 -21.32
C GLU A 239 8.98 -8.67 -21.85
N ASP A 240 9.50 -8.83 -23.07
CA ASP A 240 10.49 -7.91 -23.65
C ASP A 240 9.96 -6.47 -23.73
N ALA A 241 8.70 -6.30 -24.13
CA ALA A 241 8.07 -4.98 -24.19
C ALA A 241 7.95 -4.36 -22.79
N PHE A 242 7.55 -5.15 -21.80
CA PHE A 242 7.48 -4.71 -20.41
C PHE A 242 8.86 -4.35 -19.85
N MET A 243 9.87 -5.17 -20.11
CA MET A 243 11.23 -4.95 -19.62
C MET A 243 11.89 -3.73 -20.29
N ALA A 244 11.58 -3.46 -21.57
CA ALA A 244 12.01 -2.24 -22.24
C ALA A 244 11.39 -0.98 -21.62
N ALA A 245 10.12 -1.04 -21.21
CA ALA A 245 9.46 0.04 -20.47
C ALA A 245 10.06 0.23 -19.07
N ALA A 246 10.23 -0.86 -18.31
CA ALA A 246 10.86 -0.83 -16.99
C ALA A 246 12.31 -0.30 -17.05
N GLY A 247 13.04 -0.60 -18.13
CA GLY A 247 14.41 -0.13 -18.34
C GLY A 247 14.57 1.39 -18.45
N GLN A 248 13.48 2.15 -18.61
CA GLN A 248 13.52 3.61 -18.66
C GLN A 248 13.65 4.27 -17.27
N PHE A 249 13.51 3.49 -16.19
CA PHE A 249 13.70 3.98 -14.83
C PHE A 249 15.15 3.84 -14.38
N ASP A 250 15.74 4.91 -13.88
CA ASP A 250 17.09 4.93 -13.34
C ASP A 250 17.07 4.62 -11.84
N ILE A 251 17.36 3.36 -11.48
CA ILE A 251 17.34 2.90 -10.08
C ILE A 251 18.41 3.60 -9.25
N GLU A 252 19.58 3.92 -9.82
CA GLU A 252 20.64 4.64 -9.11
C GLU A 252 20.23 6.08 -8.80
N LYS A 253 19.52 6.75 -9.72
CA LYS A 253 18.96 8.08 -9.48
C LYS A 253 17.89 8.06 -8.40
N ILE A 254 17.02 7.05 -8.38
CA ILE A 254 16.01 6.85 -7.32
C ILE A 254 16.69 6.62 -5.98
N LYS A 255 17.66 5.69 -5.92
CA LYS A 255 18.47 5.38 -4.74
C LYS A 255 19.15 6.63 -4.16
N LYS A 256 19.78 7.44 -5.02
CA LYS A 256 20.38 8.72 -4.63
C LYS A 256 19.34 9.72 -4.12
N GLY A 257 18.16 9.77 -4.73
CA GLY A 257 17.05 10.62 -4.28
C GLY A 257 16.52 10.26 -2.89
N LEU A 258 16.62 8.98 -2.53
CA LEU A 258 16.28 8.47 -1.19
C LEU A 258 17.41 8.61 -0.17
N GLY A 259 18.60 9.06 -0.57
CA GLY A 259 19.75 9.19 0.32
C GLY A 259 20.35 7.85 0.76
N GLU A 260 20.06 6.76 0.03
CA GLU A 260 20.65 5.46 0.29
C GLU A 260 22.08 5.37 -0.27
N LYS A 261 22.94 4.61 0.40
CA LYS A 261 24.35 4.39 0.00
C LYS A 261 24.49 3.11 -0.81
#